data_AF-A0A537HTK5-F1
#
_entry.id   AF-A0A537HTK5-F1
#
_cell.length_a   1.000
_cell.length_b   1.000
_cell.length_c   1.000
_cell.angle_alpha   90.00
_cell.angle_beta   90.00
_cell.angle_gamma   90.00
#
_symmetry.space_group_name_H-M   'P 1'
#
loop_
_entity.id
_entity.type
_entity.pdbx_description
1 polymer ?
#
loop_
_entity_poly.entity_id
_entity_poly.type
_entity_poly.pdbx_seq_one_letter_code
_entity_poly.pdbx_strand_id
1 'polypeptide(L)'
;MVSVRYYLNLMLARCQSDWTDQVTKGVTNYQTMLDQIEAQRVQGEKICLVTFNYDTLLEHAIIDSLVGVPLNTIPDYISSDYKVIKPHGSINWAHPIRNFQSHRGNSQDLISDIIASVASLDVDAESYETVSDDPFARPYQRPYFPALAIPVEHKQHYECPQEHWKVLEDCLRQVTKVLIIGWRANENDFLDTLVKRITKKARMMVVSGTERGADEVVGRISAKFRPTGIVHDFVPSKPGFSNFTSSSEWESFLKGEP
;
A
#
# COMPACT_ATOMS: atom_id res chain seq x y z
N MET A 1 -7.84 -21.51 -1.28
CA MET A 1 -6.99 -20.30 -1.34
C MET A 1 -7.39 -19.39 -2.49
N VAL A 2 -7.55 -19.90 -3.72
CA VAL A 2 -7.96 -19.09 -4.88
C VAL A 2 -9.33 -18.44 -4.71
N SER A 3 -10.35 -19.22 -4.32
CA SER A 3 -11.68 -18.69 -4.01
C SER A 3 -11.66 -17.56 -2.97
N VAL A 4 -10.78 -17.65 -1.97
CA VAL A 4 -10.61 -16.61 -0.94
C VAL A 4 -10.03 -15.33 -1.53
N ARG A 5 -9.03 -15.42 -2.43
CA ARG A 5 -8.47 -14.22 -3.10
C ARG A 5 -9.52 -13.51 -3.96
N TYR A 6 -10.30 -14.25 -4.74
CA TYR A 6 -11.41 -13.68 -5.53
C TYR A 6 -12.48 -13.05 -4.63
N TYR A 7 -12.89 -13.75 -3.56
CA TYR A 7 -13.85 -13.21 -2.61
C TYR A 7 -13.34 -11.91 -1.96
N LEU A 8 -12.09 -11.88 -1.49
CA LEU A 8 -11.48 -10.69 -0.90
C LEU A 8 -11.43 -9.55 -1.91
N ASN A 9 -10.95 -9.80 -3.12
CA ASN A 9 -10.85 -8.80 -4.18
C ASN A 9 -12.22 -8.14 -4.46
N LEU A 10 -13.26 -8.95 -4.70
CA LEU A 10 -14.62 -8.45 -4.97
C LEU A 10 -15.22 -7.71 -3.78
N MET A 11 -15.10 -8.28 -2.57
CA MET A 11 -15.65 -7.70 -1.36
C MET A 11 -15.00 -6.35 -1.07
N LEU A 12 -13.67 -6.26 -1.14
CA LEU A 12 -12.92 -5.03 -0.90
C LEU A 12 -13.21 -3.97 -1.96
N ALA A 13 -13.26 -4.35 -3.25
CA ALA A 13 -13.59 -3.44 -4.33
C ALA A 13 -15.00 -2.83 -4.14
N ARG A 14 -15.98 -3.65 -3.76
CA ARG A 14 -17.33 -3.17 -3.46
C ARG A 14 -17.36 -2.26 -2.23
N CYS A 15 -16.72 -2.66 -1.14
CA CYS A 15 -16.63 -1.82 0.06
C CYS A 15 -15.99 -0.46 -0.23
N GLN A 16 -14.95 -0.43 -1.05
CA GLN A 16 -14.31 0.82 -1.44
C GLN A 16 -15.25 1.70 -2.28
N SER A 17 -15.93 1.15 -3.29
CA SER A 17 -16.88 1.92 -4.11
C SER A 17 -18.00 2.48 -3.23
N ASP A 18 -18.63 1.65 -2.40
CA ASP A 18 -19.67 2.11 -1.48
C ASP A 18 -19.16 3.19 -0.52
N TRP A 19 -17.95 3.05 0.03
CA TRP A 19 -17.33 4.04 0.91
C TRP A 19 -17.01 5.36 0.19
N THR A 20 -16.48 5.28 -1.03
CA THR A 20 -16.10 6.44 -1.84
C THR A 20 -17.34 7.20 -2.29
N ASP A 21 -18.33 6.49 -2.83
CA ASP A 21 -19.48 7.07 -3.49
C ASP A 21 -20.56 7.50 -2.51
N GLN A 22 -20.73 6.79 -1.40
CA GLN A 22 -21.85 7.02 -0.47
C GLN A 22 -21.44 7.77 0.79
N VAL A 23 -20.23 7.52 1.32
CA VAL A 23 -19.81 8.05 2.63
C VAL A 23 -18.91 9.28 2.49
N THR A 24 -17.81 9.14 1.76
CA THR A 24 -16.75 10.17 1.73
C THR A 24 -16.87 11.16 0.58
N LYS A 25 -17.62 10.81 -0.47
CA LYS A 25 -17.73 11.61 -1.70
C LYS A 25 -16.36 11.94 -2.30
N GLY A 26 -15.43 10.98 -2.21
CA GLY A 26 -14.05 11.11 -2.71
C GLY A 26 -13.05 11.75 -1.73
N VAL A 27 -13.50 12.38 -0.64
CA VAL A 27 -12.59 13.09 0.28
C VAL A 27 -12.01 12.13 1.32
N THR A 28 -10.68 12.00 1.36
CA THR A 28 -9.98 11.14 2.31
C THR A 28 -8.89 11.88 3.09
N ASN A 29 -8.54 11.40 4.28
CA ASN A 29 -7.40 11.93 5.02
C ASN A 29 -6.07 11.80 4.24
N TYR A 30 -5.98 10.85 3.29
CA TYR A 30 -4.82 10.74 2.41
C TYR A 30 -4.66 11.99 1.54
N GLN A 31 -5.77 12.54 1.02
CA GLN A 31 -5.75 13.75 0.21
C GLN A 31 -5.17 14.93 1.01
N THR A 32 -5.73 15.19 2.20
CA THR A 32 -5.23 16.25 3.09
C THR A 32 -3.75 16.06 3.43
N MET A 33 -3.32 14.82 3.72
CA MET A 33 -1.92 14.52 4.02
C MET A 33 -1.01 14.77 2.82
N LEU A 34 -1.42 14.41 1.60
CA LEU A 34 -0.61 14.61 0.39
C LEU A 34 -0.51 16.09 0.02
N ASP A 35 -1.61 16.84 0.10
CA ASP A 35 -1.61 18.30 -0.10
C ASP A 35 -0.63 18.98 0.87
N GLN A 36 -0.63 18.53 2.12
CA GLN A 36 0.27 18.97 3.17
C GLN A 36 1.73 18.65 2.88
N ILE A 37 2.03 17.40 2.51
CA ILE A 37 3.39 16.99 2.11
C ILE A 37 3.89 17.84 0.95
N GLU A 38 3.11 17.98 -0.11
CA GLU A 38 3.52 18.72 -1.30
C GLU A 38 3.71 20.21 -1.01
N ALA A 39 2.86 20.83 -0.17
CA ALA A 39 3.00 22.22 0.23
C ALA A 39 4.31 22.53 0.98
N GLN A 40 4.94 21.54 1.61
CA GLN A 40 6.20 21.69 2.35
C GLN A 40 7.39 21.01 1.69
N ARG A 41 7.16 20.28 0.60
CA ARG A 41 8.18 19.49 -0.07
C ARG A 41 9.23 20.40 -0.72
N VAL A 42 10.50 20.09 -0.48
CA VAL A 42 11.60 20.77 -1.16
C VAL A 42 11.81 20.15 -2.53
N GLN A 43 12.08 20.97 -3.55
CA GLN A 43 12.32 20.49 -4.91
C GLN A 43 13.43 19.41 -4.92
N GLY A 44 13.11 18.25 -5.50
CA GLY A 44 14.01 17.11 -5.59
C GLY A 44 13.94 16.13 -4.40
N GLU A 45 13.16 16.42 -3.36
CA GLU A 45 12.85 15.43 -2.33
C GLU A 45 12.02 14.29 -2.92
N LYS A 46 12.39 13.04 -2.60
CA LYS A 46 11.64 11.86 -3.04
C LYS A 46 10.75 11.37 -1.92
N ILE A 47 9.50 11.04 -2.24
CA ILE A 47 8.53 10.54 -1.29
C ILE A 47 8.28 9.06 -1.58
N CYS A 48 8.41 8.21 -0.56
CA CYS A 48 8.11 6.79 -0.67
C CYS A 48 6.94 6.45 0.24
N LEU A 49 5.81 6.12 -0.37
CA LEU A 49 4.57 5.74 0.27
C LEU A 49 4.50 4.22 0.28
N VAL A 50 4.37 3.63 1.47
CA VAL A 50 4.18 2.19 1.63
C VAL A 50 2.82 1.96 2.28
N THR A 51 1.98 1.16 1.64
CA THR A 51 0.67 0.79 2.20
C THR A 51 0.48 -0.72 2.19
N PHE A 52 0.00 -1.24 3.31
CA PHE A 52 -0.41 -2.64 3.44
C PHE A 52 -1.90 -2.83 3.15
N ASN A 53 -2.61 -1.74 2.85
CA ASN A 53 -4.00 -1.79 2.46
C ASN A 53 -4.14 -2.31 1.04
N TYR A 54 -5.23 -3.03 0.82
CA TYR A 54 -5.57 -3.58 -0.48
C TYR A 54 -6.31 -2.58 -1.37
N ASP A 55 -7.01 -1.62 -0.77
CA ASP A 55 -7.78 -0.56 -1.44
C ASP A 55 -6.89 0.40 -2.27
N THR A 56 -7.48 1.15 -3.19
CA THR A 56 -6.83 2.15 -4.04
C THR A 56 -7.08 3.59 -3.57
N LEU A 57 -7.44 3.80 -2.30
CA LEU A 57 -7.78 5.13 -1.78
C LEU A 57 -6.57 6.07 -1.76
N LEU A 58 -5.38 5.53 -1.50
CA LEU A 58 -4.14 6.29 -1.56
C LEU A 58 -3.82 6.69 -3.00
N GLU A 59 -4.00 5.80 -3.96
CA GLU A 59 -3.78 6.04 -5.37
C GLU A 59 -4.73 7.12 -5.92
N HIS A 60 -6.01 7.07 -5.54
CA HIS A 60 -6.96 8.13 -5.88
C HIS A 60 -6.49 9.48 -5.31
N ALA A 61 -6.10 9.52 -4.04
CA ALA A 61 -5.58 10.74 -3.43
C ALA A 61 -4.32 11.28 -4.13
N ILE A 62 -3.42 10.40 -4.60
CA ILE A 62 -2.25 10.79 -5.40
C ILE A 62 -2.67 11.42 -6.72
N ILE A 63 -3.55 10.75 -7.47
CA ILE A 63 -4.02 11.24 -8.78
C ILE A 63 -4.74 12.59 -8.63
N ASP A 64 -5.53 12.75 -7.57
CA ASP A 64 -6.32 13.96 -7.32
C ASP A 64 -5.48 15.12 -6.79
N SER A 65 -4.50 14.86 -5.91
CA SER A 65 -3.65 15.90 -5.30
C SER A 65 -2.41 16.26 -6.13
N LEU A 66 -1.87 15.33 -6.93
CA LEU A 66 -0.54 15.47 -7.52
C LEU A 66 -0.61 15.46 -9.05
N VAL A 67 -0.37 16.63 -9.65
CA VAL A 67 -0.37 16.80 -11.11
C VAL A 67 0.75 15.98 -11.73
N GLY A 68 0.41 15.12 -12.69
CA GLY A 68 1.38 14.43 -13.55
C GLY A 68 2.01 13.18 -12.92
N VAL A 69 1.45 12.64 -11.84
CA VAL A 69 1.83 11.31 -11.32
C VAL A 69 0.91 10.26 -11.96
N PRO A 70 1.37 9.52 -12.99
CA PRO A 70 0.57 8.42 -13.53
C PRO A 70 0.53 7.27 -12.52
N LEU A 71 -0.60 6.55 -12.44
CA LEU A 71 -0.74 5.29 -11.70
C LEU A 71 -1.60 4.28 -12.51
N ASN A 72 -1.44 4.30 -13.84
CA ASN A 72 -2.28 3.53 -14.76
C ASN A 72 -1.74 2.11 -15.00
N THR A 73 -0.43 1.91 -14.88
CA THR A 73 0.28 0.65 -15.09
C THR A 73 1.14 0.31 -13.88
N ILE A 74 1.54 -0.96 -13.73
CA ILE A 74 2.41 -1.38 -12.61
C ILE A 74 3.72 -0.56 -12.54
N PRO A 75 4.46 -0.34 -13.64
CA PRO A 75 5.66 0.50 -13.61
C PRO A 75 5.43 1.94 -13.14
N ASP A 76 4.23 2.49 -13.33
CA ASP A 76 3.93 3.88 -12.96
C ASP A 76 4.05 4.13 -11.45
N TYR A 77 3.76 3.12 -10.62
CA TYR A 77 3.84 3.19 -9.16
C TYR A 77 5.25 3.55 -8.66
N ILE A 78 6.29 3.34 -9.47
CA ILE A 78 7.67 3.63 -9.11
C ILE A 78 8.37 4.56 -10.10
N SER A 79 7.66 5.15 -11.07
CA SER A 79 8.27 5.99 -12.11
C SER A 79 8.51 7.43 -11.64
N SER A 80 7.57 8.00 -10.88
CA SER A 80 7.61 9.41 -10.44
C SER A 80 8.46 9.64 -9.18
N ASP A 81 8.61 10.88 -8.71
CA ASP A 81 9.26 11.14 -7.40
C ASP A 81 8.44 10.63 -6.20
N TYR A 82 7.15 10.37 -6.41
CA TYR A 82 6.30 9.62 -5.51
C TYR A 82 6.37 8.13 -5.87
N LYS A 83 6.97 7.35 -4.98
CA LYS A 83 7.01 5.88 -5.08
C LYS A 83 5.87 5.31 -4.25
N VAL A 84 5.11 4.37 -4.79
CA VAL A 84 3.99 3.70 -4.13
C VAL A 84 4.26 2.21 -4.09
N ILE A 85 4.45 1.67 -2.89
CA ILE A 85 4.78 0.27 -2.67
C ILE A 85 3.65 -0.39 -1.91
N LYS A 86 3.12 -1.49 -2.46
CA LYS A 86 2.03 -2.27 -1.87
C LYS A 86 2.48 -3.71 -1.61
N PRO A 87 3.06 -4.01 -0.43
CA PRO A 87 3.63 -5.32 -0.16
C PRO A 87 2.62 -6.48 -0.21
N HIS A 88 1.33 -6.20 -0.01
CA HIS A 88 0.27 -7.23 -0.04
C HIS A 88 -0.52 -7.26 -1.36
N GLY A 89 -0.06 -6.52 -2.37
CA GLY A 89 -0.78 -6.35 -3.61
C GLY A 89 -1.92 -5.35 -3.48
N SER A 90 -2.87 -5.41 -4.41
CA SER A 90 -3.94 -4.44 -4.52
C SER A 90 -5.18 -5.03 -5.18
N ILE A 91 -6.35 -4.48 -4.91
CA ILE A 91 -7.59 -4.90 -5.56
C ILE A 91 -7.58 -4.66 -7.08
N ASN A 92 -6.78 -3.71 -7.55
CA ASN A 92 -6.61 -3.41 -8.97
C ASN A 92 -5.36 -4.06 -9.59
N TRP A 93 -4.67 -4.98 -8.89
CA TRP A 93 -3.53 -5.71 -9.44
C TRP A 93 -3.91 -7.16 -9.74
N ALA A 94 -3.41 -7.68 -10.85
CA ALA A 94 -3.65 -9.08 -11.21
C ALA A 94 -2.50 -9.73 -11.97
N HIS A 95 -2.45 -11.06 -11.88
CA HIS A 95 -1.61 -11.91 -12.69
C HIS A 95 -2.37 -12.38 -13.93
N PRO A 96 -1.78 -12.28 -15.13
CA PRO A 96 -2.40 -12.80 -16.33
C PRO A 96 -2.51 -14.32 -16.31
N ILE A 97 -3.63 -14.87 -16.79
CA ILE A 97 -3.79 -16.30 -17.03
C ILE A 97 -3.52 -16.56 -18.52
N ARG A 98 -2.52 -17.40 -18.83
CA ARG A 98 -2.01 -17.60 -20.20
C ARG A 98 -2.84 -18.60 -21.01
N ASN A 99 -3.37 -19.63 -20.35
CA ASN A 99 -3.99 -20.78 -21.01
C ASN A 99 -5.52 -20.81 -20.91
N PHE A 100 -6.16 -19.69 -20.61
CA PHE A 100 -7.61 -19.62 -20.43
C PHE A 100 -8.24 -18.82 -21.58
N GLN A 101 -9.11 -19.46 -22.34
CA GLN A 101 -9.77 -18.85 -23.49
C GLN A 101 -10.80 -17.82 -23.04
N SER A 102 -11.01 -16.80 -23.87
CA SER A 102 -12.01 -15.75 -23.63
C SER A 102 -13.38 -16.37 -23.34
N HIS A 103 -13.91 -16.14 -22.14
CA HIS A 103 -15.22 -16.64 -21.74
C HIS A 103 -16.33 -15.73 -22.28
N ARG A 104 -17.38 -16.32 -22.85
CA ARG A 104 -18.65 -15.63 -23.17
C ARG A 104 -19.61 -15.87 -22.02
N GLY A 105 -19.65 -14.95 -21.06
CA GLY A 105 -20.50 -15.05 -19.87
C GLY A 105 -20.37 -13.83 -18.98
N ASN A 106 -21.08 -13.85 -17.84
CA ASN A 106 -20.94 -12.81 -16.82
C ASN A 106 -19.69 -13.06 -15.94
N SER A 107 -19.36 -12.10 -15.09
CA SER A 107 -18.21 -12.14 -14.17
C SER A 107 -18.21 -13.36 -13.24
N GLN A 108 -19.38 -13.76 -12.75
CA GLN A 108 -19.52 -14.82 -11.75
C GLN A 108 -19.27 -16.21 -12.35
N ASP A 109 -19.75 -16.43 -13.58
CA ASP A 109 -19.49 -17.67 -14.31
C ASP A 109 -18.01 -17.82 -14.62
N LEU A 110 -17.36 -16.74 -15.08
CA LEU A 110 -15.91 -16.72 -15.31
C LEU A 110 -15.11 -17.05 -14.04
N ILE A 111 -15.44 -16.42 -12.91
CA ILE A 111 -14.75 -16.71 -11.64
C ILE A 111 -14.98 -18.16 -11.22
N SER A 112 -16.21 -18.67 -11.38
CA SER A 112 -16.56 -20.06 -11.03
C SER A 112 -15.75 -21.06 -11.87
N ASP A 113 -15.63 -20.80 -13.17
CA ASP A 113 -14.83 -21.62 -14.08
C ASP A 113 -13.33 -21.60 -13.74
N ILE A 114 -12.79 -20.42 -13.40
CA ILE A 114 -11.40 -20.28 -12.96
C ILE A 114 -11.17 -21.06 -11.65
N ILE A 115 -12.07 -20.93 -10.67
CA ILE A 115 -11.98 -21.64 -9.40
C ILE A 115 -12.06 -23.16 -9.63
N ALA A 116 -12.97 -23.62 -10.48
CA ALA A 116 -13.12 -25.03 -10.82
C ALA A 116 -11.88 -25.60 -11.55
N SER A 117 -11.21 -24.76 -12.35
CA SER A 117 -10.07 -25.16 -13.19
C SER A 117 -8.70 -24.88 -12.56
N VAL A 118 -8.65 -24.47 -11.28
CA VAL A 118 -7.46 -23.93 -10.62
C VAL A 118 -6.19 -24.78 -10.76
N ALA A 119 -6.32 -26.11 -10.70
CA ALA A 119 -5.19 -27.04 -10.78
C ALA A 119 -4.52 -27.06 -12.17
N SER A 120 -5.19 -26.52 -13.19
CA SER A 120 -4.75 -26.50 -14.58
C SER A 120 -4.43 -25.11 -15.11
N LEU A 121 -4.55 -24.07 -14.29
CA LEU A 121 -4.29 -22.69 -14.71
C LEU A 121 -2.78 -22.44 -14.86
N ASP A 122 -2.40 -21.87 -15.99
CA ASP A 122 -1.08 -21.28 -16.24
C ASP A 122 -1.15 -19.81 -15.86
N VAL A 123 -0.96 -19.53 -14.56
CA VAL A 123 -0.92 -18.18 -14.01
C VAL A 123 0.51 -17.66 -14.11
N ASP A 124 0.67 -16.51 -14.77
CA ASP A 124 1.94 -15.80 -14.85
C ASP A 124 2.19 -15.03 -13.55
N ALA A 125 2.63 -15.74 -12.51
CA ALA A 125 2.83 -15.19 -11.16
C ALA A 125 3.95 -14.14 -11.07
N GLU A 126 4.81 -14.04 -12.09
CA GLU A 126 5.89 -13.04 -12.15
C GLU A 126 5.42 -11.74 -12.80
N SER A 127 4.37 -11.81 -13.62
CA SER A 127 3.81 -10.64 -14.32
C SER A 127 2.66 -10.03 -13.54
N TYR A 128 2.63 -8.69 -13.52
CA TYR A 128 1.57 -7.92 -12.89
C TYR A 128 0.94 -6.98 -13.93
N GLU A 129 -0.38 -6.91 -13.93
CA GLU A 129 -1.17 -5.94 -14.70
C GLU A 129 -2.09 -5.16 -13.76
N THR A 130 -2.33 -3.89 -14.09
CA THR A 130 -3.35 -3.06 -13.46
C THR A 130 -4.69 -3.27 -14.17
N VAL A 131 -5.76 -3.38 -13.40
CA VAL A 131 -7.13 -3.61 -13.90
C VAL A 131 -8.04 -2.53 -13.32
N SER A 132 -8.51 -1.62 -14.18
CA SER A 132 -9.16 -0.35 -13.79
C SER A 132 -10.70 -0.39 -13.72
N ASP A 133 -11.31 -1.56 -13.84
CA ASP A 133 -12.75 -1.79 -13.82
C ASP A 133 -13.04 -3.06 -13.01
N ASP A 134 -14.30 -3.40 -12.72
CA ASP A 134 -14.65 -4.76 -12.24
C ASP A 134 -13.92 -5.74 -13.18
N PRO A 135 -12.85 -6.41 -12.71
CA PRO A 135 -11.91 -7.15 -13.57
C PRO A 135 -12.58 -8.30 -14.31
N PHE A 136 -13.85 -8.56 -13.96
CA PHE A 136 -14.66 -9.66 -14.39
C PHE A 136 -15.89 -9.19 -15.18
N ALA A 137 -16.21 -7.88 -15.20
CA ALA A 137 -17.48 -7.37 -15.76
C ALA A 137 -17.50 -7.25 -17.29
N ARG A 138 -16.35 -7.25 -17.98
CA ARG A 138 -16.35 -7.05 -19.44
C ARG A 138 -16.35 -8.39 -20.18
N PRO A 139 -17.38 -8.68 -21.00
CA PRO A 139 -17.27 -9.76 -21.98
C PRO A 139 -16.07 -9.42 -22.88
N TYR A 140 -15.22 -10.40 -23.17
CA TYR A 140 -13.97 -10.28 -23.95
C TYR A 140 -12.70 -9.82 -23.22
N GLN A 141 -12.70 -9.63 -21.89
CA GLN A 141 -11.44 -9.44 -21.17
C GLN A 141 -10.65 -10.73 -21.00
N ARG A 142 -9.31 -10.59 -21.03
CA ARG A 142 -8.38 -11.64 -20.65
C ARG A 142 -8.71 -12.03 -19.19
N PRO A 143 -8.78 -13.33 -18.86
CA PRO A 143 -9.00 -13.77 -17.50
C PRO A 143 -7.75 -13.48 -16.65
N TYR A 144 -8.00 -13.03 -15.43
CA TYR A 144 -6.97 -12.59 -14.50
C TYR A 144 -7.10 -13.27 -13.16
N PHE A 145 -5.96 -13.50 -12.51
CA PHE A 145 -5.86 -14.02 -11.16
C PHE A 145 -5.50 -12.87 -10.19
N PRO A 146 -6.28 -12.61 -9.13
CA PRO A 146 -6.01 -11.48 -8.23
C PRO A 146 -4.61 -11.53 -7.60
N ALA A 147 -3.85 -10.45 -7.78
CA ALA A 147 -2.54 -10.25 -7.16
C ALA A 147 -2.74 -9.59 -5.80
N LEU A 148 -3.27 -10.39 -4.86
CA LEU A 148 -3.60 -9.97 -3.51
C LEU A 148 -3.23 -11.06 -2.50
N ALA A 149 -2.44 -10.71 -1.48
CA ALA A 149 -2.03 -11.64 -0.43
C ALA A 149 -3.22 -12.00 0.47
N ILE A 150 -3.35 -13.28 0.85
CA ILE A 150 -4.37 -13.69 1.81
C ILE A 150 -3.92 -13.28 3.22
N PRO A 151 -4.76 -12.61 4.02
CA PRO A 151 -4.43 -12.23 5.40
C PRO A 151 -4.45 -13.46 6.31
N VAL A 152 -3.38 -14.25 6.28
CA VAL A 152 -3.12 -15.35 7.21
C VAL A 152 -2.04 -14.97 8.21
N GLU A 153 -2.10 -15.57 9.41
CA GLU A 153 -1.19 -15.26 10.53
C GLU A 153 0.28 -15.51 10.19
N HIS A 154 0.56 -16.55 9.38
CA HIS A 154 1.88 -16.82 8.81
C HIS A 154 1.85 -16.51 7.31
N LYS A 155 2.17 -15.26 6.97
CA LYS A 155 2.32 -14.83 5.57
C LYS A 155 3.48 -15.60 4.94
N GLN A 156 3.25 -16.15 3.75
CA GLN A 156 4.30 -16.93 3.09
C GLN A 156 5.25 -16.01 2.32
N HIS A 157 4.76 -14.99 1.58
CA HIS A 157 5.59 -14.04 0.81
C HIS A 157 4.81 -12.73 0.57
N TYR A 158 5.51 -11.63 0.24
CA TYR A 158 4.87 -10.41 -0.26
C TYR A 158 4.34 -10.60 -1.68
N GLU A 159 3.18 -10.00 -1.96
CA GLU A 159 2.54 -10.00 -3.28
C GLU A 159 2.84 -8.66 -3.94
N CYS A 160 4.09 -8.50 -4.39
CA CYS A 160 4.62 -7.21 -4.85
C CYS A 160 5.72 -7.43 -5.89
N PRO A 161 5.74 -6.67 -7.01
CA PRO A 161 6.82 -6.75 -8.00
C PRO A 161 8.20 -6.54 -7.37
N GLN A 162 9.19 -7.33 -7.82
CA GLN A 162 10.55 -7.27 -7.27
C GLN A 162 11.21 -5.90 -7.52
N GLU A 163 10.87 -5.24 -8.63
CA GLU A 163 11.31 -3.88 -8.96
C GLU A 163 10.81 -2.86 -7.93
N HIS A 164 9.57 -3.01 -7.47
CA HIS A 164 9.00 -2.14 -6.44
C HIS A 164 9.73 -2.35 -5.12
N TRP A 165 10.00 -3.61 -4.77
CA TRP A 165 10.78 -3.93 -3.58
C TRP A 165 12.19 -3.33 -3.61
N LYS A 166 12.87 -3.39 -4.77
CA LYS A 166 14.19 -2.77 -4.94
C LYS A 166 14.14 -1.25 -4.73
N VAL A 167 13.12 -0.59 -5.29
CA VAL A 167 12.91 0.86 -5.10
C VAL A 167 12.65 1.19 -3.63
N LEU A 168 11.86 0.38 -2.92
CA LEU A 168 11.67 0.53 -1.48
C LEU A 168 12.99 0.49 -0.74
N GLU A 169 13.85 -0.50 -1.00
CA GLU A 169 15.14 -0.59 -0.34
C GLU A 169 16.03 0.63 -0.61
N ASP A 170 16.01 1.15 -1.84
CA ASP A 170 16.75 2.36 -2.22
C ASP A 170 16.24 3.61 -1.49
N CYS A 171 14.92 3.73 -1.33
CA CYS A 171 14.29 4.79 -0.54
C CYS A 171 14.67 4.68 0.96
N LEU A 172 14.60 3.49 1.54
CA LEU A 172 14.93 3.26 2.95
C LEU A 172 16.39 3.59 3.29
N ARG A 173 17.33 3.37 2.37
CA ARG A 173 18.75 3.75 2.58
C ARG A 173 18.97 5.26 2.65
N GLN A 174 18.07 6.04 2.07
CA GLN A 174 18.17 7.51 1.98
C GLN A 174 17.22 8.24 2.94
N VAL A 175 16.36 7.50 3.63
CA VAL A 175 15.27 8.09 4.43
C VAL A 175 15.81 8.86 5.63
N THR A 176 15.28 10.07 5.83
CA THR A 176 15.59 10.93 6.97
C THR A 176 14.38 11.13 7.88
N LYS A 177 13.17 10.98 7.34
CA LYS A 177 11.89 11.10 8.04
C LYS A 177 10.99 9.91 7.69
N VAL A 178 10.39 9.28 8.70
CA VAL A 178 9.45 8.16 8.54
C VAL A 178 8.16 8.52 9.25
N LEU A 179 7.06 8.61 8.50
CA LEU A 179 5.72 8.79 9.05
C LEU A 179 4.98 7.45 9.00
N ILE A 180 4.50 6.99 10.14
CA ILE A 180 3.82 5.70 10.30
C ILE A 180 2.38 5.97 10.72
N ILE A 181 1.41 5.55 9.90
CA ILE A 181 -0.01 5.82 10.15
C ILE A 181 -0.79 4.51 10.17
N GLY A 182 -1.49 4.24 11.28
CA GLY A 182 -2.41 3.10 11.39
C GLY A 182 -1.75 1.72 11.32
N TRP A 183 -0.43 1.63 11.27
CA TRP A 183 0.31 0.38 11.18
C TRP A 183 0.64 -0.17 12.57
N ARG A 184 0.36 -1.46 12.80
CA ARG A 184 0.63 -2.12 14.09
C ARG A 184 2.04 -2.67 14.24
N ALA A 185 2.88 -2.62 13.20
CA ALA A 185 4.22 -3.19 13.19
C ALA A 185 4.23 -4.70 13.55
N ASN A 186 3.38 -5.49 12.90
CA ASN A 186 3.32 -6.94 13.09
C ASN A 186 3.97 -7.73 11.94
N GLU A 187 4.26 -7.07 10.82
CA GLU A 187 5.00 -7.62 9.68
C GLU A 187 6.48 -7.71 10.02
N ASN A 188 6.89 -8.80 10.67
CA ASN A 188 8.28 -9.03 11.10
C ASN A 188 9.27 -8.92 9.93
N ASP A 189 8.95 -9.50 8.77
CA ASP A 189 9.86 -9.44 7.60
C ASP A 189 10.03 -8.00 7.08
N PHE A 190 8.98 -7.18 7.16
CA PHE A 190 9.05 -5.77 6.81
C PHE A 190 9.88 -5.01 7.84
N LEU A 191 9.68 -5.26 9.13
CA LEU A 191 10.48 -4.68 10.20
C LEU A 191 11.96 -5.00 10.04
N ASP A 192 12.28 -6.26 9.73
CA ASP A 192 13.66 -6.69 9.50
C ASP A 192 14.25 -5.99 8.27
N THR A 193 13.44 -5.73 7.25
CA THR A 193 13.83 -4.90 6.09
C THR A 193 14.09 -3.45 6.49
N LEU A 194 13.23 -2.83 7.30
CA LEU A 194 13.45 -1.46 7.81
C LEU A 194 14.77 -1.37 8.58
N VAL A 195 15.02 -2.30 9.52
CA VAL A 195 16.24 -2.33 10.33
C VAL A 195 17.48 -2.53 9.47
N LYS A 196 17.40 -3.40 8.46
CA LYS A 196 18.53 -3.70 7.57
C LYS A 196 18.87 -2.54 6.62
N ARG A 197 17.88 -1.73 6.23
CA ARG A 197 18.05 -0.71 5.18
C ARG A 197 18.17 0.71 5.72
N ILE A 198 17.54 1.04 6.84
CA ILE A 198 17.67 2.33 7.50
C ILE A 198 18.94 2.30 8.37
N THR A 199 20.06 2.77 7.81
CA THR A 199 21.37 2.74 8.47
C THR A 199 21.81 4.07 9.07
N LYS A 200 20.99 5.12 8.92
CA LYS A 200 21.24 6.46 9.46
C LYS A 200 20.14 6.84 10.43
N LYS A 201 20.44 7.76 11.35
CA LYS A 201 19.41 8.33 12.25
C LYS A 201 18.32 8.97 11.38
N ALA A 202 17.09 8.56 11.62
CA ALA A 202 15.87 9.11 11.03
C ALA A 202 14.93 9.60 12.12
N ARG A 203 14.17 10.66 11.84
CA ARG A 203 13.04 11.11 12.66
C ARG A 203 11.83 10.26 12.30
N MET A 204 11.20 9.64 13.29
CA MET A 204 10.06 8.73 13.11
C MET A 204 8.85 9.26 13.86
N MET A 205 7.72 9.40 13.18
CA MET A 205 6.46 9.79 13.80
C MET A 205 5.44 8.66 13.67
N VAL A 206 4.71 8.37 14.76
CA VAL A 206 3.72 7.31 14.81
C VAL A 206 2.34 7.89 15.12
N VAL A 207 1.41 7.72 14.17
CA VAL A 207 0.01 8.10 14.26
C VAL A 207 -0.82 6.82 14.42
N SER A 208 -1.47 6.66 15.57
CA SER A 208 -2.31 5.50 15.87
C SER A 208 -3.67 5.94 16.39
N GLY A 209 -4.64 5.02 16.46
CA GLY A 209 -5.99 5.34 16.96
C GLY A 209 -6.03 5.69 18.44
N THR A 210 -4.97 5.40 19.20
CA THR A 210 -4.81 5.73 20.63
C THR A 210 -3.34 6.03 20.92
N GLU A 211 -3.05 6.78 21.98
CA GLU A 211 -1.67 7.07 22.43
C GLU A 211 -0.94 5.78 22.78
N ARG A 212 -1.56 4.92 23.60
CA ARG A 212 -1.04 3.59 23.92
C ARG A 212 -0.72 2.77 22.67
N GLY A 213 -1.57 2.83 21.65
CA GLY A 213 -1.33 2.15 20.39
C GLY A 213 -0.10 2.69 19.64
N ALA A 214 0.18 3.99 19.74
CA ALA A 214 1.39 4.58 19.18
C ALA A 214 2.63 4.12 19.97
N ASP A 215 2.58 4.14 21.31
CA ASP A 215 3.67 3.67 22.17
C ASP A 215 4.01 2.20 21.94
N GLU A 216 3.01 1.33 21.75
CA GLU A 216 3.24 -0.08 21.44
C GLU A 216 3.99 -0.26 20.10
N VAL A 217 3.66 0.54 19.09
CA VAL A 217 4.35 0.52 17.79
C VAL A 217 5.78 1.05 17.93
N VAL A 218 5.97 2.17 18.63
CA VAL A 218 7.31 2.70 18.97
C VAL A 218 8.15 1.65 19.69
N GLY A 219 7.57 0.96 20.67
CA GLY A 219 8.22 -0.11 21.43
C GLY A 219 8.68 -1.27 20.55
N ARG A 220 7.82 -1.76 19.64
CA ARG A 220 8.16 -2.84 18.70
C ARG A 220 9.29 -2.45 17.75
N ILE A 221 9.19 -1.27 17.15
CA ILE A 221 10.20 -0.77 16.20
C ILE A 221 11.53 -0.51 16.92
N SER A 222 11.49 0.18 18.06
CA SER A 222 12.69 0.47 18.86
C SER A 222 13.39 -0.79 19.34
N ALA A 223 12.64 -1.82 19.74
CA ALA A 223 13.21 -3.11 20.13
C ALA A 223 13.95 -3.79 18.97
N LYS A 224 13.43 -3.67 17.74
CA LYS A 224 14.05 -4.18 16.51
C LYS A 224 15.30 -3.41 16.09
N PHE A 225 15.35 -2.09 16.31
CA PHE A 225 16.54 -1.27 16.03
C PHE A 225 17.63 -1.34 17.11
N ARG A 226 17.28 -1.68 18.37
CA ARG A 226 18.25 -1.71 19.48
C ARG A 226 19.56 -2.46 19.18
N PRO A 227 19.57 -3.63 18.51
CA PRO A 227 20.81 -4.35 18.20
C PRO A 227 21.72 -3.64 17.20
N THR A 228 21.22 -2.68 16.41
CA THR A 228 22.04 -1.93 15.43
C THR A 228 22.84 -0.79 16.07
N GLY A 229 22.50 -0.41 17.30
CA GLY A 229 23.07 0.75 17.98
C GLY A 229 22.60 2.11 17.45
N ILE A 230 21.70 2.15 16.46
CA ILE A 230 21.14 3.38 15.91
C ILE A 230 19.95 3.83 16.76
N VAL A 231 20.02 5.04 17.32
CA VAL A 231 18.93 5.62 18.09
C VAL A 231 18.15 6.60 17.20
N HIS A 232 16.93 6.22 16.87
CA HIS A 232 15.98 7.03 16.12
C HIS A 232 15.22 7.99 17.05
N ASP A 233 14.76 9.09 16.48
CA ASP A 233 13.94 10.08 17.20
C ASP A 233 12.48 9.75 17.02
N PHE A 234 11.80 9.23 18.04
CA PHE A 234 10.40 8.82 17.96
C PHE A 234 9.48 9.87 18.54
N VAL A 235 8.47 10.27 17.75
CA VAL A 235 7.44 11.22 18.14
C VAL A 235 6.07 10.53 18.01
N PRO A 236 5.44 10.09 19.12
CA PRO A 236 4.04 9.68 19.07
C PRO A 236 3.16 10.91 18.82
N SER A 237 2.22 10.79 17.88
CA SER A 237 1.23 11.83 17.59
C SER A 237 -0.01 11.68 18.46
N LYS A 238 -0.81 12.75 18.54
CA LYS A 238 -2.19 12.66 19.05
C LYS A 238 -3.00 11.56 18.34
N PRO A 239 -3.96 10.94 19.04
CA PRO A 239 -4.74 9.84 18.50
C PRO A 239 -5.53 10.19 17.24
N GLY A 240 -5.45 9.33 16.22
CA GLY A 240 -6.33 9.30 15.06
C GLY A 240 -5.81 10.08 13.86
N PHE A 241 -5.95 9.49 12.67
CA PHE A 241 -5.46 10.09 11.43
C PHE A 241 -6.14 11.45 11.13
N SER A 242 -7.44 11.60 11.38
CA SER A 242 -8.15 12.86 11.19
C SER A 242 -7.69 13.97 12.14
N ASN A 243 -7.33 13.64 13.38
CA ASN A 243 -6.79 14.62 14.31
C ASN A 243 -5.37 15.02 13.91
N PHE A 244 -4.57 14.03 13.46
CA PHE A 244 -3.22 14.29 12.97
C PHE A 244 -3.21 15.29 11.80
N THR A 245 -4.01 15.05 10.76
CA THR A 245 -4.06 15.93 9.57
C THR A 245 -4.65 17.32 9.86
N SER A 246 -5.41 17.49 10.94
CA SER A 246 -5.94 18.79 11.36
C SER A 246 -5.09 19.51 12.42
N SER A 247 -4.04 18.85 12.94
CA SER A 247 -3.15 19.40 13.96
C SER A 247 -1.98 20.19 13.37
N SER A 248 -1.18 20.85 14.21
CA SER A 248 0.13 21.41 13.82
C SER A 248 1.30 20.42 13.97
N GLU A 249 1.03 19.19 14.44
CA GLU A 249 2.08 18.18 14.71
C GLU A 249 2.76 17.74 13.42
N TRP A 250 2.00 17.63 12.33
CA TRP A 250 2.55 17.28 11.02
C TRP A 250 3.54 18.35 10.52
N GLU A 251 3.27 19.64 10.75
CA GLU A 251 4.14 20.72 10.32
C GLU A 251 5.47 20.69 11.06
N SER A 252 5.44 20.52 12.38
CA SER A 252 6.66 20.40 13.19
C SER A 252 7.49 19.20 12.72
N PHE A 253 6.83 18.06 12.46
CA PHE A 253 7.50 16.86 11.96
C PHE A 253 8.21 17.10 10.63
N LEU A 254 7.52 17.68 9.65
CA LEU A 254 8.07 17.94 8.32
C LEU A 254 9.10 19.06 8.31
N LYS A 255 8.95 20.13 9.11
CA LYS A 255 9.95 21.21 9.18
C LYS A 255 11.25 20.81 9.88
N GLY A 256 11.23 19.70 10.64
CA GLY A 256 12.40 19.33 11.45
C GLY A 256 12.55 20.19 12.71
N GLU A 257 11.51 20.96 13.05
CA GLU A 257 11.45 21.74 14.29
C GLU A 257 11.19 20.80 15.48
N PRO A 258 11.76 21.08 16.66
CA PRO A 258 11.55 20.27 17.87
C PRO A 258 10.07 20.14 18.26
#